data_AF-A0A9D6QUA9-F1
#
_entry.id   AF-A0A9D6QUA9-F1
#
_cell.length_a   1.000
_cell.length_b   1.000
_cell.length_c   1.000
_cell.angle_alpha   90.00
_cell.angle_beta   90.00
_cell.angle_gamma   90.00
#
_symmetry.space_group_name_H-M   'P 1'
#
loop_
_entity.id
_entity.type
_entity.pdbx_description
1 polymer ?
#
loop_
_entity_poly.entity_id
_entity_poly.type
_entity_poly.pdbx_seq_one_letter_code
_entity_poly.pdbx_strand_id
1 'polypeptide(L)'
;MIFIRFAAHVKHRASGLLCVLMLLTSSAFAEMESDKPTDPFDYSYCGGKPMYPVIGYNFATACGPRNQIALGRRGLLMWLFPDKDGKTIWHRGSRSLSETELKHLMLLAEVTQFSDATVKSQGPVLYDMGIDFSGRPYMRLHAAFTDAYTPANELFRALLSLVPDTALLPDCDKSTEDFSPTLNPNKRLTHTSGLPEEHAAVVH
;
A
#
# COMPACT_ATOMS: atom_id res chain seq x y z
N MET A 1 60.64 -28.61 29.83
CA MET A 1 59.85 -28.47 31.07
C MET A 1 58.43 -28.89 30.72
N ILE A 2 58.03 -30.14 30.88
CA ILE A 2 57.72 -30.88 32.12
C ILE A 2 56.57 -30.24 32.92
N PHE A 3 55.37 -30.79 32.67
CA PHE A 3 54.31 -31.26 33.57
C PHE A 3 53.81 -30.35 34.72
N ILE A 4 52.58 -29.83 34.65
CA ILE A 4 51.29 -30.45 35.08
C ILE A 4 50.99 -30.20 36.59
N ARG A 5 49.86 -29.55 36.92
CA ARG A 5 48.63 -30.13 37.57
C ARG A 5 47.84 -29.18 38.49
N PHE A 6 46.54 -29.44 38.46
CA PHE A 6 45.51 -29.37 39.49
C PHE A 6 44.68 -28.10 39.73
N ALA A 7 43.40 -28.32 39.41
CA ALA A 7 42.20 -27.59 39.75
C ALA A 7 41.90 -27.52 41.25
N ALA A 8 41.00 -26.58 41.58
CA ALA A 8 39.71 -26.83 42.24
C ALA A 8 39.46 -26.03 43.54
N HIS A 9 38.26 -25.44 43.52
CA HIS A 9 37.29 -25.30 44.59
C HIS A 9 37.37 -24.14 45.62
N VAL A 10 36.50 -23.17 45.33
CA VAL A 10 35.38 -22.66 46.17
C VAL A 10 35.71 -22.06 47.54
N LYS A 11 35.31 -20.79 47.68
CA LYS A 11 34.76 -20.29 48.95
C LYS A 11 33.55 -19.39 48.70
N HIS A 12 32.37 -19.92 49.04
CA HIS A 12 31.14 -19.16 49.24
C HIS A 12 31.36 -18.12 50.34
N ARG A 13 30.91 -16.88 50.10
CA ARG A 13 30.43 -15.97 51.14
C ARG A 13 29.16 -15.29 50.64
N ALA A 14 28.03 -15.79 51.12
CA ALA A 14 26.82 -15.00 51.28
C ALA A 14 27.05 -13.94 52.35
N SER A 15 26.47 -12.74 52.21
CA SER A 15 25.63 -12.05 53.22
C SER A 15 25.53 -10.55 52.95
N GLY A 16 24.32 -9.99 53.09
CA GLY A 16 23.96 -8.57 52.99
C GLY A 16 23.21 -8.27 51.68
N LEU A 17 21.88 -8.30 51.57
CA LEU A 17 20.82 -7.67 52.37
C LEU A 17 21.10 -6.18 52.64
N LEU A 18 20.16 -5.34 52.19
CA LEU A 18 19.91 -3.94 52.59
C LEU A 18 20.48 -2.80 51.72
N CYS A 19 19.74 -2.42 50.67
CA CYS A 19 19.49 -1.02 50.27
C CYS A 19 18.39 -1.02 49.19
N VAL A 20 17.13 -0.89 49.60
CA VAL A 20 16.44 0.42 49.62
C VAL A 20 16.30 0.97 48.20
N LEU A 21 15.14 0.68 47.61
CA LEU A 21 14.22 1.70 47.10
C LEU A 21 14.88 2.85 46.31
N MET A 22 15.32 2.56 45.08
CA MET A 22 15.40 3.61 44.04
C MET A 22 14.22 3.43 43.08
N LEU A 23 13.04 3.76 43.59
CA LEU A 23 11.96 4.38 42.81
C LEU A 23 12.50 5.74 42.32
N LEU A 24 13.32 5.71 41.29
CA LEU A 24 13.57 6.90 40.48
C LEU A 24 12.31 7.14 39.67
N THR A 25 11.48 7.98 40.26
CA THR A 25 10.43 8.77 39.64
C THR A 25 10.86 9.22 38.25
N SER A 26 10.43 8.48 37.23
CA SER A 26 10.32 9.04 35.89
C SER A 26 9.18 10.03 35.95
N SER A 27 9.48 11.26 36.36
CA SER A 27 8.63 12.41 36.10
C SER A 27 8.67 12.65 34.60
N ALA A 28 7.90 11.85 33.86
CA ALA A 28 7.46 12.20 32.53
C ALA A 28 6.50 13.38 32.70
N PHE A 29 7.07 14.57 32.90
CA PHE A 29 6.45 15.81 32.50
C PHE A 29 6.35 15.77 30.98
N ALA A 30 5.33 15.07 30.48
CA ALA A 30 4.69 15.50 29.26
C ALA A 30 3.92 16.75 29.66
N GLU A 31 4.56 17.92 29.54
CA GLU A 31 3.83 19.17 29.36
C GLU A 31 2.97 18.96 28.12
N MET A 32 1.72 18.60 28.39
CA MET A 32 0.65 18.56 27.41
C MET A 32 0.36 20.02 27.11
N GLU A 33 1.10 20.55 26.13
CA GLU A 33 0.93 21.90 25.59
C GLU A 33 -0.46 21.95 24.92
N SER A 34 -1.45 22.27 25.76
CA SER A 34 -2.82 22.62 25.42
C SER A 34 -2.84 24.09 25.06
N ASP A 35 -2.95 24.41 23.77
CA ASP A 35 -3.73 25.56 23.22
C ASP A 35 -3.41 25.85 21.73
N LYS A 36 -3.39 24.81 20.88
CA LYS A 36 -3.63 25.04 19.46
C LYS A 36 -5.07 24.64 19.16
N PRO A 37 -5.86 25.49 18.47
CA PRO A 37 -7.13 25.05 17.90
C PRO A 37 -6.86 23.77 17.11
N THR A 38 -7.43 22.64 17.55
CA THR A 38 -7.36 21.40 16.79
C THR A 38 -8.12 21.65 15.50
N ASP A 39 -7.40 21.63 14.38
CA ASP A 39 -7.98 21.78 13.06
C ASP A 39 -9.06 20.70 12.88
N PRO A 40 -10.30 21.03 12.48
CA PRO A 40 -11.32 20.02 12.18
C PRO A 40 -10.90 19.01 11.11
N PHE A 41 -9.80 19.25 10.38
CA PHE A 41 -9.17 18.31 9.44
C PHE A 41 -7.96 17.56 10.02
N ASP A 42 -7.76 17.55 11.35
CA ASP A 42 -6.61 16.93 12.01
C ASP A 42 -6.73 15.39 12.07
N TYR A 43 -6.62 14.74 10.90
CA TYR A 43 -6.77 13.30 10.77
C TYR A 43 -5.49 12.57 11.22
N SER A 44 -5.53 12.12 12.48
CA SER A 44 -4.70 11.04 13.02
C SER A 44 -3.22 11.37 13.22
N TYR A 45 -2.92 12.23 14.19
CA TYR A 45 -1.56 12.41 14.68
C TYR A 45 -1.18 11.27 15.64
N CYS A 46 -0.27 10.38 15.23
CA CYS A 46 0.39 9.44 16.15
C CYS A 46 1.77 10.00 16.51
N GLY A 47 1.91 10.55 17.73
CA GLY A 47 3.17 11.13 18.19
C GLY A 47 3.58 12.41 17.46
N GLY A 48 2.63 13.27 17.10
CA GLY A 48 2.95 14.60 16.56
C GLY A 48 3.17 14.67 15.04
N LYS A 49 2.93 13.59 14.28
CA LYS A 49 3.06 13.58 12.81
C LYS A 49 1.75 13.22 12.12
N PRO A 50 1.40 13.87 10.99
CA PRO A 50 0.21 13.54 10.22
C PRO A 50 0.31 12.10 9.70
N MET A 51 -0.79 11.35 9.78
CA MET A 51 -0.91 10.05 9.11
C MET A 51 -1.69 10.20 7.80
N TYR A 52 -1.10 9.68 6.73
CA TYR A 52 -1.71 9.68 5.40
C TYR A 52 -2.50 8.39 5.16
N PRO A 53 -3.51 8.39 4.27
CA PRO A 53 -4.19 7.16 3.88
C PRO A 53 -3.19 6.16 3.28
N VAL A 54 -3.46 4.87 3.50
CA VAL A 54 -2.81 3.82 2.70
C VAL A 54 -3.55 3.73 1.38
N ILE A 55 -2.83 3.83 0.28
CA ILE A 55 -3.40 3.74 -1.06
C ILE A 55 -2.62 2.66 -1.80
N GLY A 56 -3.32 1.74 -2.47
CA GLY A 56 -2.68 0.67 -3.23
C GLY A 56 -3.34 0.48 -4.58
N TYR A 57 -2.52 0.28 -5.62
CA TYR A 57 -2.96 -0.01 -6.98
C TYR A 57 -2.29 -1.30 -7.47
N ASN A 58 -3.09 -2.18 -8.06
CA ASN A 58 -2.61 -3.21 -8.99
C ASN A 58 -3.17 -2.87 -10.36
N PHE A 59 -2.32 -2.75 -11.39
CA PHE A 59 -2.78 -2.41 -12.72
C PHE A 59 -2.03 -3.20 -13.79
N ALA A 60 -2.70 -3.44 -14.91
CA ALA A 60 -2.13 -4.17 -16.02
C ALA A 60 -2.95 -3.95 -17.30
N THR A 61 -2.37 -4.27 -18.44
CA THR A 61 -3.13 -4.63 -19.65
C THR A 61 -3.50 -6.12 -19.57
N ALA A 62 -4.41 -6.60 -20.43
CA ALA A 62 -4.83 -8.00 -20.34
C ALA A 62 -3.71 -9.01 -20.59
N CYS A 63 -2.84 -8.71 -21.54
CA CYS A 63 -1.70 -9.53 -21.92
C CYS A 63 -0.41 -9.16 -21.15
N GLY A 64 -0.36 -7.95 -20.58
CA GLY A 64 0.80 -7.44 -19.85
C GLY A 64 0.93 -7.99 -18.44
N PRO A 65 2.12 -7.88 -17.84
CA PRO A 65 2.34 -8.31 -16.46
C PRO A 65 1.66 -7.36 -15.45
N ARG A 66 1.58 -7.80 -14.19
CA ARG A 66 1.02 -6.98 -13.09
C ARG A 66 2.03 -5.92 -12.65
N ASN A 67 1.59 -4.67 -12.60
CA ASN A 67 2.31 -3.54 -12.00
C ASN A 67 1.67 -3.17 -10.66
N GLN A 68 2.46 -2.68 -9.71
CA GLN A 68 1.97 -2.28 -8.39
C GLN A 68 2.55 -0.95 -7.94
N ILE A 69 1.72 -0.11 -7.33
CA ILE A 69 2.12 1.14 -6.66
C ILE A 69 1.38 1.20 -5.33
N ALA A 70 2.05 1.67 -4.27
CA ALA A 70 1.44 1.85 -2.97
C ALA A 70 2.00 3.06 -2.23
N LEU A 71 1.12 3.80 -1.56
CA LEU A 71 1.45 4.82 -0.58
C LEU A 71 1.24 4.26 0.83
N GLY A 72 2.28 4.27 1.67
CA GLY A 72 2.19 3.90 3.07
C GLY A 72 1.80 5.08 3.99
N ARG A 73 1.35 4.77 5.23
CA ARG A 73 0.89 5.76 6.23
C ARG A 73 1.87 6.88 6.56
N ARG A 74 3.18 6.62 6.38
CA ARG A 74 4.28 7.57 6.64
C ARG A 74 4.73 8.35 5.40
N GLY A 75 3.92 8.34 4.33
CA GLY A 75 4.22 9.04 3.09
C GLY A 75 5.34 8.41 2.25
N LEU A 76 5.60 7.11 2.45
CA LEU A 76 6.52 6.35 1.61
C LEU A 76 5.74 5.81 0.40
N LEU A 77 6.07 6.31 -0.78
CA LEU A 77 5.64 5.74 -2.05
C LEU A 77 6.53 4.54 -2.37
N MET A 78 5.93 3.43 -2.78
CA MET A 78 6.61 2.21 -3.19
C MET A 78 6.01 1.74 -4.50
N TRP A 79 6.83 1.17 -5.37
CA TRP A 79 6.35 0.58 -6.62
C TRP A 79 7.12 -0.70 -6.93
N LEU A 80 6.47 -1.54 -7.73
CA LEU A 80 6.99 -2.81 -8.19
C LEU A 80 6.55 -3.01 -9.63
N PHE A 81 7.47 -2.79 -10.56
CA PHE A 81 7.26 -3.00 -11.99
C PHE A 81 8.13 -4.16 -12.49
N PRO A 82 7.58 -5.06 -13.31
CA PRO A 82 8.35 -6.11 -13.95
C PRO A 82 9.26 -5.51 -15.04
N ASP A 83 10.42 -6.13 -15.26
CA ASP A 83 11.33 -5.71 -16.33
C ASP A 83 10.75 -5.98 -17.73
N LYS A 84 11.33 -5.35 -18.77
CA LYS A 84 10.87 -5.39 -20.18
C LYS A 84 10.69 -6.80 -20.73
N ASP A 85 11.49 -7.76 -20.24
CA ASP A 85 11.42 -9.17 -20.68
C ASP A 85 10.35 -9.98 -19.94
N GLY A 86 9.65 -9.40 -18.96
CA GLY A 86 8.64 -10.07 -18.14
C GLY A 86 9.18 -11.22 -17.26
N LYS A 87 10.50 -11.47 -17.29
CA LYS A 87 11.17 -12.56 -16.57
C LYS A 87 11.80 -12.05 -15.27
N THR A 88 11.35 -12.59 -14.14
CA THR A 88 11.94 -12.69 -12.78
C THR A 88 12.59 -11.47 -12.10
N ILE A 89 12.99 -10.44 -12.84
CA ILE A 89 13.61 -9.23 -12.33
C ILE A 89 12.52 -8.18 -12.21
N TRP A 90 12.37 -7.65 -11.01
CA TRP A 90 11.40 -6.62 -10.70
C TRP A 90 12.15 -5.34 -10.35
N HIS A 91 11.81 -4.25 -11.06
CA HIS A 91 12.18 -2.90 -10.68
C HIS A 91 11.34 -2.51 -9.48
N ARG A 92 11.95 -2.61 -8.30
CA ARG A 92 11.37 -2.14 -7.04
C ARG A 92 12.03 -0.83 -6.69
N GLY A 93 11.21 0.16 -6.39
CA GLY A 93 11.69 1.40 -5.82
C GLY A 93 10.81 1.90 -4.69
N SER A 94 11.36 2.85 -3.96
CA SER A 94 10.62 3.60 -2.96
C SER A 94 11.14 5.02 -2.87
N ARG A 95 10.26 5.95 -2.50
CA ARG A 95 10.60 7.36 -2.34
C ARG A 95 9.73 7.96 -1.24
N SER A 96 10.35 8.71 -0.33
CA SER A 96 9.60 9.57 0.57
C SER A 96 9.04 10.75 -0.21
N LEU A 97 7.75 11.01 -0.05
CA LEU A 97 7.09 12.14 -0.67
C LEU A 97 7.21 13.39 0.21
N SER A 98 7.23 14.55 -0.43
CA SER A 98 7.11 15.84 0.23
C SER A 98 5.72 16.04 0.82
N GLU A 99 5.60 16.94 1.79
CA GLU A 99 4.32 17.27 2.41
C GLU A 99 3.27 17.74 1.39
N THR A 100 3.69 18.54 0.41
CA THR A 100 2.80 19.05 -0.65
C THR A 100 2.26 17.91 -1.53
N GLU A 101 3.11 16.97 -1.94
CA GLU A 101 2.69 15.78 -2.68
C GLU A 101 1.73 14.93 -1.86
N LEU A 102 2.02 14.75 -0.56
CA LEU A 102 1.17 13.96 0.33
C LEU A 102 -0.20 14.58 0.56
N LYS A 103 -0.27 15.91 0.77
CA LYS A 103 -1.54 16.63 0.87
C LYS A 103 -2.37 16.52 -0.40
N HIS A 104 -1.73 16.63 -1.56
CA HIS A 104 -2.40 16.48 -2.85
C HIS A 104 -2.99 15.07 -3.00
N LEU A 105 -2.21 14.02 -2.74
CA LEU A 105 -2.70 12.64 -2.81
C LEU A 105 -3.80 12.35 -1.79
N MET A 106 -3.69 12.90 -0.58
CA MET A 106 -4.71 12.77 0.46
C MET A 106 -6.04 13.38 0.03
N LEU A 107 -6.01 14.59 -0.54
CA LEU A 107 -7.21 15.26 -1.05
C LEU A 107 -7.87 14.41 -2.16
N LEU A 108 -7.09 13.94 -3.13
CA LEU A 108 -7.61 13.09 -4.21
C LEU A 108 -8.19 11.77 -3.67
N ALA A 109 -7.54 11.16 -2.68
CA ALA A 109 -8.03 9.94 -2.04
C ALA A 109 -9.34 10.16 -1.30
N GLU A 110 -9.51 11.31 -0.65
CA GLU A 110 -10.73 11.67 0.05
C GLU A 110 -11.89 11.89 -0.94
N VAL A 111 -11.67 12.68 -1.99
CA VAL A 111 -12.67 12.87 -3.06
C VAL A 111 -13.04 11.54 -3.71
N THR A 112 -12.06 10.66 -3.91
CA THR A 112 -12.30 9.32 -4.46
C THR A 112 -13.13 8.45 -3.52
N GLN A 113 -12.91 8.53 -2.21
CA GLN A 113 -13.69 7.78 -1.22
C GLN A 113 -15.17 8.20 -1.17
N PHE A 114 -15.46 9.45 -1.50
CA PHE A 114 -16.81 10.01 -1.52
C PHE A 114 -17.47 9.99 -2.90
N SER A 115 -16.73 9.77 -3.96
CA SER A 115 -17.28 9.69 -5.31
C SER A 115 -18.05 8.38 -5.53
N ASP A 116 -19.15 8.44 -6.27
CA ASP A 116 -19.97 7.26 -6.60
C ASP A 116 -19.15 6.14 -7.24
N ALA A 117 -19.66 4.90 -7.12
CA ALA A 117 -19.04 3.73 -7.69
C ALA A 117 -18.80 3.93 -9.19
N THR A 118 -17.55 3.78 -9.64
CA THR A 118 -17.22 3.87 -11.06
C THR A 118 -18.03 2.83 -11.83
N VAL A 119 -18.75 3.29 -12.85
CA VAL A 119 -19.39 2.42 -13.84
C VAL A 119 -18.31 1.50 -14.40
N LYS A 120 -18.58 0.19 -14.46
CA LYS A 120 -17.68 -0.78 -15.10
C LYS A 120 -17.28 -0.25 -16.47
N SER A 121 -16.03 0.18 -16.59
CA SER A 121 -15.49 0.78 -17.80
C SER A 121 -14.54 -0.22 -18.44
N GLN A 122 -14.60 -0.32 -19.76
CA GLN A 122 -13.64 -1.06 -20.56
C GLN A 122 -12.50 -0.13 -20.94
N GLY A 123 -11.28 -0.64 -20.97
CA GLY A 123 -10.12 0.13 -21.39
C GLY A 123 -8.88 -0.73 -21.54
N PRO A 124 -7.81 -0.15 -22.13
CA PRO A 124 -6.57 -0.88 -22.39
C PRO A 124 -5.85 -1.30 -21.10
N VAL A 125 -6.03 -0.52 -20.04
CA VAL A 125 -5.46 -0.75 -18.71
C VAL A 125 -6.59 -0.82 -17.71
N LEU A 126 -6.65 -1.91 -16.93
CA LEU A 126 -7.54 -2.02 -15.77
C LEU A 126 -6.72 -1.91 -14.48
N TYR A 127 -7.33 -1.38 -13.43
CA TYR A 127 -6.72 -1.30 -12.12
C TYR A 127 -7.68 -1.72 -10.99
N ASP A 128 -7.11 -2.42 -10.00
CA ASP A 128 -7.70 -2.66 -8.69
C ASP A 128 -7.08 -1.68 -7.70
N MET A 129 -7.89 -0.78 -7.15
CA MET A 129 -7.48 0.20 -6.15
C MET A 129 -8.02 -0.15 -4.76
N GLY A 130 -7.22 0.13 -3.73
CA GLY A 130 -7.63 0.14 -2.33
C GLY A 130 -7.27 1.46 -1.66
N ILE A 131 -8.17 1.98 -0.82
CA ILE A 131 -7.94 3.17 0.01
C ILE A 131 -8.32 2.85 1.46
N ASP A 132 -7.39 3.00 2.38
CA ASP A 132 -7.56 2.82 3.82
C ASP A 132 -7.19 4.11 4.58
N PHE A 133 -8.22 4.81 5.04
CA PHE A 133 -8.10 5.89 6.00
C PHE A 133 -8.27 5.34 7.42
N SER A 134 -7.41 5.78 8.34
CA SER A 134 -7.52 5.39 9.75
C SER A 134 -8.90 5.71 10.31
N GLY A 135 -9.58 4.68 10.85
CA GLY A 135 -10.90 4.84 11.46
C GLY A 135 -12.06 4.99 10.47
N ARG A 136 -11.84 4.82 9.17
CA ARG A 136 -12.91 4.80 8.15
C ARG A 136 -13.03 3.40 7.51
N PRO A 137 -14.18 3.05 6.92
CA PRO A 137 -14.32 1.81 6.16
C PRO A 137 -13.33 1.76 4.99
N TYR A 138 -12.72 0.59 4.80
CA TYR A 138 -11.83 0.34 3.68
C TYR A 138 -12.59 0.40 2.35
N MET A 139 -12.08 1.17 1.39
CA MET A 139 -12.67 1.29 0.06
C MET A 139 -11.89 0.42 -0.93
N ARG A 140 -12.61 -0.29 -1.81
CA ARG A 140 -12.04 -1.00 -2.96
C ARG A 140 -12.75 -0.56 -4.23
N LEU A 141 -11.99 -0.42 -5.31
CA LEU A 141 -12.51 -0.08 -6.63
C LEU A 141 -11.86 -0.95 -7.70
N HIS A 142 -12.63 -1.29 -8.72
CA HIS A 142 -12.16 -1.86 -9.96
C HIS A 142 -12.60 -0.94 -11.12
N ALA A 143 -11.67 -0.47 -11.94
CA ALA A 143 -11.99 0.45 -13.04
C ALA A 143 -10.95 0.38 -14.16
N ALA A 144 -11.32 0.87 -15.35
CA ALA A 144 -10.38 1.13 -16.43
C ALA A 144 -9.72 2.50 -16.29
N PHE A 145 -8.42 2.54 -16.57
CA PHE A 145 -7.70 3.79 -16.78
C PHE A 145 -8.00 4.32 -18.18
N THR A 146 -8.61 5.50 -18.24
CA THR A 146 -9.02 6.18 -19.47
C THR A 146 -8.64 7.66 -19.41
N ASP A 147 -8.83 8.35 -20.54
CA ASP A 147 -8.61 9.80 -20.58
C ASP A 147 -9.71 10.59 -19.85
N ALA A 148 -10.87 9.96 -19.62
CA ALA A 148 -12.00 10.59 -18.94
C ALA A 148 -11.68 10.93 -17.48
N TYR A 149 -12.08 12.12 -17.07
CA TYR A 149 -11.96 12.56 -15.69
C TYR A 149 -12.84 11.71 -14.77
N THR A 150 -12.20 11.05 -13.82
CA THR A 150 -12.83 10.49 -12.62
C THR A 150 -11.88 10.74 -11.44
N PRO A 151 -12.37 10.93 -10.21
CA PRO A 151 -11.49 11.10 -9.05
C PRO A 151 -10.47 9.95 -8.90
N ALA A 152 -10.89 8.72 -9.18
CA ALA A 152 -10.02 7.55 -9.15
C ALA A 152 -8.93 7.59 -10.24
N ASN A 153 -9.26 8.02 -11.47
CA ASN A 153 -8.25 8.18 -12.54
C ASN A 153 -7.27 9.30 -12.20
N GLU A 154 -7.72 10.42 -11.65
CA GLU A 154 -6.85 11.52 -11.27
C GLU A 154 -5.92 11.12 -10.11
N LEU A 155 -6.43 10.39 -9.12
CA LEU A 155 -5.59 9.84 -8.06
C LEU A 155 -4.55 8.87 -8.62
N PHE A 156 -4.94 8.00 -9.55
CA PHE A 156 -4.04 7.06 -10.20
C PHE A 156 -2.95 7.78 -11.01
N ARG A 157 -3.31 8.80 -11.81
CA ARG A 157 -2.37 9.65 -12.55
C ARG A 157 -1.41 10.36 -11.62
N ALA A 158 -1.91 10.97 -10.56
CA ALA A 158 -1.09 11.68 -9.59
C ALA A 158 -0.05 10.75 -8.96
N LEU A 159 -0.45 9.55 -8.53
CA LEU A 159 0.49 8.55 -8.00
C LEU A 159 1.50 8.08 -9.05
N LEU A 160 1.05 7.75 -10.25
CA LEU A 160 1.92 7.26 -11.32
C LEU A 160 2.95 8.33 -11.74
N SER A 161 2.56 9.60 -11.76
CA SER A 161 3.45 10.72 -12.10
C SER A 161 4.59 10.94 -11.10
N LEU A 162 4.45 10.43 -9.86
CA LEU A 162 5.47 10.51 -8.81
C LEU A 162 6.45 9.34 -8.85
N VAL A 163 6.16 8.31 -9.65
CA VAL A 163 7.03 7.16 -9.83
C VAL A 163 8.05 7.47 -10.94
N PRO A 164 9.37 7.40 -10.67
CA PRO A 164 10.39 7.68 -11.68
C PRO A 164 10.51 6.58 -12.74
N ASP A 165 10.10 5.35 -12.39
CA ASP A 165 10.19 4.21 -13.28
C ASP A 165 8.97 4.13 -14.22
N THR A 166 9.15 3.56 -15.40
CA THR A 166 8.06 3.36 -16.36
C THR A 166 7.47 1.97 -16.20
N ALA A 167 6.15 1.90 -15.98
CA ALA A 167 5.43 0.64 -15.92
C ALA A 167 5.39 -0.05 -17.30
N LEU A 168 5.48 -1.38 -17.32
CA LEU A 168 5.37 -2.14 -18.56
C LEU A 168 3.89 -2.38 -18.89
N LEU A 169 3.41 -1.69 -19.92
CA LEU A 169 2.01 -1.74 -20.40
C LEU A 169 2.02 -2.01 -21.91
N PRO A 170 2.16 -3.28 -22.34
CA PRO A 170 2.15 -3.62 -23.77
C PRO A 170 0.77 -3.41 -24.37
N ASP A 171 0.74 -2.90 -25.60
CA ASP A 171 -0.48 -2.81 -26.41
C ASP A 171 -1.00 -4.21 -26.69
N CYS A 172 -2.19 -4.51 -26.18
CA CYS A 172 -2.89 -5.74 -26.49
C CYS A 172 -3.90 -5.45 -27.60
N ASP A 173 -3.87 -6.20 -28.70
CA ASP A 173 -4.74 -6.01 -29.89
C ASP A 173 -6.25 -6.03 -29.61
N LYS A 174 -6.67 -6.39 -28.39
CA LYS A 174 -8.07 -6.46 -27.97
C LYS A 174 -8.30 -5.47 -26.83
N SER A 175 -9.29 -4.58 -26.98
CA SER A 175 -9.88 -3.88 -25.84
C SER A 175 -10.55 -4.94 -24.96
N THR A 176 -9.85 -5.37 -23.92
CA THR A 176 -10.25 -6.56 -23.20
C THR A 176 -11.39 -6.30 -22.21
N GLU A 177 -12.27 -7.29 -22.17
CA GLU A 177 -13.31 -7.54 -21.18
C GLU A 177 -12.82 -7.33 -19.73
N ASP A 178 -13.77 -7.17 -18.80
CA ASP A 178 -13.55 -7.06 -17.36
C ASP A 178 -12.61 -8.19 -16.84
N PHE A 179 -11.37 -7.85 -16.45
CA PHE A 179 -10.38 -8.79 -15.92
C PHE A 179 -9.73 -8.25 -14.64
N SER A 180 -9.32 -9.12 -13.71
CA SER A 180 -8.57 -8.65 -12.53
C SER A 180 -7.07 -8.50 -12.83
N PRO A 181 -6.48 -7.31 -12.62
CA PRO A 181 -5.03 -7.07 -12.74
C PRO A 181 -4.20 -7.88 -11.74
N THR A 182 -4.80 -8.42 -10.69
CA THR A 182 -4.08 -9.22 -9.69
C THR A 182 -3.72 -10.63 -10.17
N LEU A 183 -4.45 -11.14 -11.17
CA LEU A 183 -4.24 -12.47 -11.75
C LEU A 183 -2.96 -12.50 -12.61
N ASN A 184 -2.39 -13.69 -12.81
CA ASN A 184 -1.29 -13.87 -13.77
C ASN A 184 -1.80 -13.76 -15.22
N PRO A 185 -0.99 -13.28 -16.18
CA PRO A 185 -1.41 -13.09 -17.58
C PRO A 185 -2.07 -14.33 -18.18
N ASN A 186 -1.46 -15.52 -18.00
CA ASN A 186 -2.01 -16.79 -18.51
C ASN A 186 -3.40 -17.12 -17.95
N LYS A 187 -3.71 -16.70 -16.72
CA LYS A 187 -5.03 -16.93 -16.10
C LYS A 187 -6.07 -15.91 -16.55
N ARG A 188 -5.65 -14.69 -16.90
CA ARG A 188 -6.54 -13.64 -17.45
C ARG A 188 -7.05 -14.00 -18.84
N LEU A 189 -6.18 -14.57 -19.67
CA LEU A 189 -6.49 -15.03 -21.02
C LEU A 189 -7.38 -16.29 -21.06
N THR A 190 -7.40 -17.09 -19.99
CA THR A 190 -8.28 -18.28 -19.90
C THR A 190 -9.62 -17.97 -19.22
N HIS A 191 -9.68 -16.96 -18.37
CA HIS A 191 -10.95 -16.51 -17.75
C HIS A 191 -11.87 -15.84 -18.80
N THR A 192 -11.30 -15.43 -19.94
CA THR A 192 -12.00 -14.81 -21.08
C THR A 192 -12.57 -15.85 -22.06
N SER A 193 -12.17 -17.12 -21.99
CA SER A 193 -12.67 -18.19 -22.88
C SER A 193 -13.75 -19.08 -22.26
N GLY A 194 -14.33 -18.66 -21.13
CA GLY A 194 -15.27 -19.45 -20.34
C GLY A 194 -16.48 -18.65 -19.89
N LEU A 195 -17.22 -18.07 -20.83
CA LEU A 195 -18.65 -17.88 -20.61
C LEU A 195 -19.30 -19.28 -20.73
N PRO A 196 -20.08 -19.76 -19.74
CA PRO A 196 -20.90 -20.93 -19.97
C PRO A 196 -21.92 -20.58 -21.07
N GLU A 197 -21.85 -21.31 -22.19
CA GLU A 197 -23.00 -21.50 -23.07
C GLU A 197 -24.16 -22.09 -22.25
N GLU A 198 -25.38 -21.71 -22.63
CA GLU A 198 -26.66 -22.33 -22.24
C GLU A 198 -27.15 -22.16 -20.79
N HIS A 199 -27.93 -21.10 -20.58
CA HIS A 199 -29.26 -21.29 -19.99
C HIS A 199 -30.33 -21.09 -21.07
N ALA A 200 -30.38 -22.02 -22.02
CA ALA A 200 -31.60 -22.32 -22.75
C ALA A 200 -32.44 -23.27 -21.87
N ALA A 201 -33.18 -22.73 -20.91
CA ALA A 201 -34.23 -23.47 -20.21
C ALA A 201 -35.58 -23.04 -20.78
N VAL A 202 -36.10 -23.93 -21.61
CA VAL A 202 -37.43 -23.99 -22.22
C VAL A 202 -38.53 -23.55 -21.26
N VAL A 203 -39.36 -22.61 -21.69
CA VAL A 203 -40.70 -22.38 -21.15
C VAL A 203 -41.70 -22.89 -22.18
N HIS A 204 -42.30 -24.04 -21.89
CA HIS A 204 -43.56 -24.51 -22.46
C HIS A 204 -44.49 -24.90 -21.32
#